data_AF-A0A3A4QD10-F1
#
_entry.id   AF-A0A3A4QD10-F1
#
_cell.length_a   1.000
_cell.length_b   1.000
_cell.length_c   1.000
_cell.angle_alpha   90.00
_cell.angle_beta   90.00
_cell.angle_gamma   90.00
#
_symmetry.space_group_name_H-M   'P 1'
#
loop_
_entity.id
_entity.type
_entity.pdbx_description
1 polymer ?
#
loop_
_entity_poly.entity_id
_entity_poly.type
_entity_poly.pdbx_seq_one_letter_code
_entity_poly.pdbx_strand_id
1 'polypeptide(L)'
;MDINRIPIEIRILGVLMEKQMTTPDYYPMSLNALILGCNQKSNRDPVMELSETEVLDALQQLRNDHLVWQVRTAGSRVSKYEHNMKEVAEFSIQETAVLCELMLRGPQTLGELRARCARMFEFHGTAEVEHIIGKLMDPQRGIYVKELPRQPGRKEPRFAHLLGDIDPEEDLLPTDRGESADTSYPEPSGKNRVVPGREQTERLNDIQQRITGLETMVERISKLEKTITALQEEFVAFKRQFE
;
A
#
# COMPACT_ATOMS: atom_id res chain seq x y z
N MET A 1 -9.40 21.63 10.28
CA MET A 1 -8.23 20.82 10.66
C MET A 1 -7.20 21.09 9.59
N ASP A 2 -6.05 21.67 9.94
CA ASP A 2 -4.95 21.82 8.97
C ASP A 2 -4.34 20.43 8.79
N ILE A 3 -4.79 19.70 7.77
CA ILE A 3 -4.31 18.35 7.47
C ILE A 3 -3.04 18.51 6.65
N ASN A 4 -1.91 18.66 7.33
CA ASN A 4 -0.62 18.61 6.69
C ASN A 4 0.17 17.41 7.20
N ARG A 5 0.46 16.46 6.30
CA ARG A 5 0.94 15.11 6.61
C ARG A 5 2.18 14.82 5.80
N ILE A 6 3.12 14.12 6.42
CA ILE A 6 4.35 13.69 5.75
C ILE A 6 4.07 12.53 4.76
N PRO A 7 4.91 12.33 3.73
CA PRO A 7 4.65 11.34 2.68
C PRO A 7 4.43 9.90 3.19
N ILE A 8 5.09 9.51 4.28
CA ILE A 8 4.97 8.16 4.87
C ILE A 8 3.56 7.94 5.46
N GLU A 9 3.01 8.94 6.13
CA GLU A 9 1.66 8.89 6.72
C GLU A 9 0.60 8.76 5.63
N ILE A 10 0.73 9.55 4.56
CA ILE A 10 -0.13 9.46 3.37
C ILE A 10 -0.06 8.07 2.74
N ARG A 11 1.16 7.53 2.60
CA ARG A 11 1.35 6.17 2.07
C ARG A 11 0.63 5.13 2.93
N ILE A 12 0.76 5.20 4.25
CA ILE A 12 0.12 4.27 5.18
C ILE A 12 -1.40 4.34 5.07
N LEU A 13 -1.98 5.55 5.09
CA LEU A 13 -3.42 5.74 4.96
C LEU A 13 -3.94 5.21 3.62
N GLY A 14 -3.26 5.55 2.52
CA GLY A 14 -3.59 5.05 1.18
C GLY A 14 -3.55 3.53 1.10
N VAL A 15 -2.56 2.87 1.70
CA VAL A 15 -2.48 1.40 1.73
C VAL A 15 -3.63 0.80 2.53
N LEU A 16 -3.94 1.35 3.71
CA LEU A 16 -5.06 0.85 4.52
C LEU A 16 -6.41 1.02 3.79
N MET A 17 -6.61 2.16 3.11
CA MET A 17 -7.81 2.42 2.30
C MET A 17 -7.90 1.44 1.12
N GLU A 18 -6.83 1.28 0.35
CA GLU A 18 -6.75 0.35 -0.80
C GLU A 18 -7.10 -1.08 -0.36
N LYS A 19 -6.48 -1.56 0.73
CA LYS A 19 -6.66 -2.95 1.19
C LYS A 19 -8.00 -3.20 1.84
N GLN A 20 -8.64 -2.20 2.46
CA GLN A 20 -10.01 -2.33 2.92
C GLN A 20 -10.97 -2.62 1.74
N MET A 21 -10.76 -1.95 0.60
CA MET A 21 -11.65 -2.08 -0.56
C MET A 21 -11.33 -3.32 -1.41
N THR A 22 -10.04 -3.59 -1.63
CA THR A 22 -9.59 -4.63 -2.59
C THR A 22 -9.36 -5.99 -1.95
N THR A 23 -9.08 -6.04 -0.65
CA THR A 23 -8.75 -7.27 0.08
C THR A 23 -9.35 -7.27 1.49
N PRO A 24 -10.69 -7.19 1.63
CA PRO A 24 -11.35 -7.05 2.93
C PRO A 24 -11.05 -8.20 3.90
N ASP A 25 -10.83 -9.41 3.39
CA ASP A 25 -10.48 -10.60 4.21
C ASP A 25 -9.16 -10.45 4.98
N TYR A 26 -8.26 -9.59 4.50
CA TYR A 26 -6.96 -9.32 5.11
C TYR A 26 -6.95 -8.01 5.93
N TYR A 27 -8.09 -7.34 6.04
CA TYR A 27 -8.27 -6.12 6.81
C TYR A 27 -8.97 -6.43 8.16
N PRO A 28 -8.55 -5.84 9.29
CA PRO A 28 -7.43 -4.90 9.46
C PRO A 28 -6.06 -5.56 9.34
N MET A 29 -5.05 -4.78 8.96
CA MET A 29 -3.73 -5.27 8.53
C MET A 29 -2.73 -5.35 9.68
N SER A 30 -1.85 -6.35 9.69
CA SER A 30 -0.69 -6.37 10.59
C SER A 30 0.39 -5.38 10.14
N LEU A 31 1.34 -5.06 11.03
CA LEU A 31 2.48 -4.20 10.71
C LEU A 31 3.27 -4.71 9.48
N ASN A 32 3.57 -6.01 9.43
CA ASN A 32 4.29 -6.61 8.31
C ASN A 32 3.54 -6.47 6.99
N ALA A 33 2.22 -6.69 7.02
CA ALA A 33 1.39 -6.53 5.82
C ALA A 33 1.35 -5.06 5.35
N LEU A 34 1.35 -4.12 6.28
CA LEU A 34 1.39 -2.69 5.98
C LEU A 34 2.72 -2.29 5.35
N ILE A 35 3.86 -2.70 5.91
CA ILE A 35 5.20 -2.45 5.35
C ILE A 35 5.27 -2.99 3.91
N LEU A 36 4.83 -4.23 3.69
CA LEU A 36 4.79 -4.82 2.35
C LEU A 36 3.88 -4.03 1.40
N GLY A 37 2.77 -3.49 1.88
CA GLY A 37 1.84 -2.65 1.14
C GLY A 37 2.41 -1.27 0.79
N CYS A 38 3.18 -0.65 1.69
CA CYS A 38 3.82 0.63 1.47
C CYS A 38 4.95 0.54 0.44
N ASN A 39 5.69 -0.57 0.46
CA ASN A 39 6.87 -0.83 -0.39
C ASN A 39 6.53 -1.61 -1.68
N GLN A 40 5.26 -1.68 -2.08
CA GLN A 40 4.89 -2.33 -3.34
C GLN A 40 5.51 -1.59 -4.54
N LYS A 41 6.06 -2.34 -5.49
CA LYS A 41 6.66 -1.78 -6.72
C LYS A 41 5.61 -1.33 -7.74
N SER A 42 4.40 -1.88 -7.65
CA SER A 42 3.28 -1.51 -8.50
C SER A 42 2.29 -0.65 -7.74
N ASN A 43 1.60 0.21 -8.47
CA ASN A 43 0.56 1.10 -7.93
C ASN A 43 1.05 2.04 -6.83
N ARG A 44 2.35 2.39 -6.83
CA ARG A 44 2.97 3.36 -5.94
C ARG A 44 3.80 4.31 -6.77
N ASP A 45 3.64 5.60 -6.51
CA ASP A 45 4.50 6.65 -7.03
C ASP A 45 4.65 7.72 -5.94
N PRO A 46 5.85 7.94 -5.39
CA PRO A 46 7.09 7.20 -5.64
C PRO A 46 7.09 5.80 -5.03
N VAL A 47 7.88 4.89 -5.59
CA VAL A 47 8.20 3.62 -4.92
C VAL A 47 9.07 3.92 -3.70
N MET A 48 8.69 3.38 -2.53
CA MET A 48 9.39 3.59 -1.26
C MET A 48 10.01 2.29 -0.76
N GLU A 49 11.04 2.41 0.08
CA GLU A 49 11.66 1.31 0.83
C GLU A 49 11.68 1.63 2.32
N LEU A 50 10.49 1.65 2.92
CA LEU A 50 10.31 1.98 4.33
C LEU A 50 10.75 0.84 5.25
N SER A 51 11.46 1.19 6.31
CA SER A 51 11.80 0.31 7.43
C SER A 51 10.62 0.12 8.40
N GLU A 52 10.72 -0.89 9.25
CA GLU A 52 9.73 -1.14 10.30
C GLU A 52 9.60 0.04 11.27
N THR A 53 10.73 0.64 11.66
CA THR A 53 10.77 1.80 12.58
C THR A 53 10.05 3.00 11.99
N GLU A 54 10.33 3.35 10.73
CA GLU A 54 9.68 4.49 10.06
C GLU A 54 8.15 4.31 9.97
N VAL A 55 7.70 3.09 9.68
CA VAL A 55 6.25 2.79 9.62
C VAL A 55 5.62 2.83 11.01
N LEU A 56 6.31 2.36 12.05
CA LEU A 56 5.83 2.41 13.43
C LEU A 56 5.70 3.85 13.94
N ASP A 57 6.71 4.69 13.68
CA ASP A 57 6.71 6.09 14.10
C ASP A 57 5.56 6.86 13.43
N ALA A 58 5.38 6.67 12.12
CA ALA A 58 4.26 7.27 11.38
C ALA A 58 2.90 6.73 11.83
N LEU A 59 2.79 5.43 12.11
CA LEU A 59 1.57 4.85 12.69
C LEU A 59 1.25 5.46 14.06
N GLN A 60 2.26 5.73 14.89
CA GLN A 60 2.05 6.38 16.18
C GLN A 60 1.46 7.78 16.00
N GLN A 61 1.97 8.58 15.06
CA GLN A 61 1.41 9.90 14.77
C GLN A 61 -0.02 9.82 14.26
N LEU A 62 -0.29 8.96 13.27
CA LEU A 62 -1.64 8.73 12.75
C LEU A 62 -2.63 8.29 13.83
N ARG A 63 -2.19 7.56 14.84
CA ARG A 63 -3.02 7.17 15.99
C ARG A 63 -3.29 8.32 16.94
N ASN A 64 -2.29 9.16 17.20
CA ASN A 64 -2.46 10.37 18.01
C ASN A 64 -3.47 11.32 17.36
N ASP A 65 -3.46 11.37 16.03
CA ASP A 65 -4.39 12.15 15.21
C ASP A 65 -5.74 11.48 14.96
N HIS A 66 -5.98 10.31 15.57
CA HIS A 66 -7.24 9.57 15.42
C HIS A 66 -7.57 9.09 14.00
N LEU A 67 -6.57 9.07 13.11
CA LEU A 67 -6.69 8.63 11.72
C LEU A 67 -6.45 7.13 11.51
N VAL A 68 -5.85 6.45 12.49
CA VAL A 68 -5.64 5.00 12.49
C VAL A 68 -5.96 4.42 13.85
N TRP A 69 -6.66 3.29 13.88
CA TRP A 69 -6.90 2.50 15.09
C TRP A 69 -6.08 1.24 15.13
N GLN A 70 -5.58 0.90 16.33
CA GLN A 70 -4.95 -0.37 16.62
C GLN A 70 -6.00 -1.34 17.17
N VAL A 71 -6.38 -2.32 16.36
CA VAL A 71 -7.35 -3.35 16.72
C VAL A 71 -6.63 -4.55 17.30
N ARG A 72 -7.12 -5.03 18.45
CA ARG A 72 -6.67 -6.29 19.06
C ARG A 72 -7.79 -7.30 19.01
N THR A 73 -7.58 -8.38 18.27
CA THR A 73 -8.51 -9.52 18.28
C THR A 73 -8.26 -10.37 19.52
N ALA A 74 -9.31 -10.74 20.25
CA ALA A 74 -9.22 -11.60 21.42
C ALA A 74 -8.46 -12.90 21.07
N GLY A 75 -7.41 -13.22 21.84
CA GLY A 75 -6.56 -14.39 21.62
C GLY A 75 -5.42 -14.21 20.60
N SER A 76 -5.41 -13.13 19.81
CA SER A 76 -4.27 -12.80 18.94
C SER A 76 -3.28 -11.90 19.67
N ARG A 77 -1.99 -12.25 19.59
CA ARG A 77 -0.89 -11.38 20.08
C ARG A 77 -0.47 -10.33 19.04
N VAL A 78 -0.95 -10.46 17.80
CA VAL A 78 -0.56 -9.57 16.69
C VAL A 78 -1.49 -8.37 16.66
N SER A 79 -0.89 -7.18 16.74
CA SER A 79 -1.59 -5.91 16.57
C SER A 79 -2.00 -5.73 15.10
N LYS A 80 -3.24 -5.32 14.88
CA LYS A 80 -3.76 -4.97 13.56
C LYS A 80 -4.12 -3.49 13.51
N TYR A 81 -4.13 -2.91 12.31
CA TYR A 81 -4.38 -1.50 12.07
C TYR A 81 -5.50 -1.30 11.05
N GLU A 82 -6.38 -0.36 11.34
CA GLU A 82 -7.45 0.12 10.46
C GLU A 82 -7.38 1.64 10.35
N HIS A 83 -7.78 2.18 9.20
CA HIS A 83 -7.89 3.64 9.02
C HIS A 83 -9.22 4.13 9.58
N ASN A 84 -9.26 5.40 9.98
CA ASN A 84 -10.44 6.11 10.42
C ASN A 84 -10.63 7.39 9.62
N MET A 85 -10.79 7.25 8.30
CA MET A 85 -11.01 8.41 7.42
C MET A 85 -12.32 9.17 7.72
N LYS A 86 -13.22 8.59 8.51
CA LYS A 86 -14.42 9.27 9.03
C LYS A 86 -14.10 10.45 9.95
N GLU A 87 -12.92 10.45 10.57
CA GLU A 87 -12.42 11.59 11.34
C GLU A 87 -12.18 12.82 10.45
N VAL A 88 -11.87 12.60 9.17
CA VAL A 88 -11.64 13.67 8.18
C VAL A 88 -12.95 14.11 7.56
N ALA A 89 -13.71 13.16 7.00
CA ALA A 89 -15.01 13.40 6.39
C ALA A 89 -15.78 12.10 6.15
N GLU A 90 -17.08 12.21 5.95
CA GLU A 90 -17.89 11.11 5.41
C GLU A 90 -17.72 11.02 3.90
N PHE A 91 -16.74 10.23 3.47
CA PHE A 91 -16.49 9.93 2.05
C PHE A 91 -17.37 8.79 1.56
N SER A 92 -17.90 8.93 0.34
CA SER A 92 -18.51 7.82 -0.38
C SER A 92 -17.44 6.80 -0.83
N ILE A 93 -17.87 5.61 -1.27
CA ILE A 93 -16.97 4.58 -1.82
C ILE A 93 -16.19 5.12 -3.03
N GLN A 94 -16.86 5.90 -3.90
CA GLN A 94 -16.25 6.53 -5.07
C GLN A 94 -15.22 7.60 -4.68
N GLU A 95 -15.57 8.45 -3.72
CA GLU A 95 -14.68 9.48 -3.18
C GLU A 95 -13.43 8.86 -2.54
N THR A 96 -13.63 7.78 -1.78
CA THR A 96 -12.55 6.99 -1.15
C THR A 96 -11.61 6.40 -2.20
N ALA A 97 -12.13 5.83 -3.29
CA ALA A 97 -11.32 5.26 -4.36
C ALA A 97 -10.42 6.32 -5.03
N VAL A 98 -11.00 7.48 -5.36
CA VAL A 98 -10.25 8.59 -5.99
C VAL A 98 -9.18 9.14 -5.06
N LEU A 99 -9.52 9.41 -3.79
CA LEU A 99 -8.55 9.88 -2.81
C LEU A 99 -7.43 8.87 -2.59
N CYS A 100 -7.77 7.59 -2.44
CA CYS A 100 -6.79 6.52 -2.26
C CYS A 100 -5.80 6.46 -3.44
N GLU A 101 -6.29 6.54 -4.68
CA GLU A 101 -5.43 6.48 -5.87
C GLU A 101 -4.50 7.71 -5.96
N LEU A 102 -5.02 8.91 -5.64
CA LEU A 102 -4.22 10.14 -5.59
C LEU A 102 -3.16 10.08 -4.48
N MET A 103 -3.48 9.52 -3.31
CA MET A 103 -2.52 9.37 -2.19
C MET A 103 -1.40 8.37 -2.50
N LEU A 104 -1.67 7.37 -3.32
CA LEU A 104 -0.71 6.31 -3.64
C LEU A 104 0.20 6.65 -4.82
N ARG A 105 -0.27 7.48 -5.77
CA ARG A 105 0.47 7.79 -7.01
C ARG A 105 0.52 9.28 -7.38
N GLY A 106 0.14 10.16 -6.48
CA GLY A 106 0.21 11.60 -6.70
C GLY A 106 -0.75 12.10 -7.79
N PRO A 107 -0.42 13.25 -8.42
CA PRO A 107 -1.33 13.95 -9.32
C PRO A 107 -1.62 13.22 -10.64
N GLN A 108 -2.89 13.09 -10.99
CA GLN A 108 -3.34 12.28 -12.14
C GLN A 108 -4.46 12.94 -12.95
N THR A 109 -4.60 12.58 -14.22
CA THR A 109 -5.73 13.03 -15.06
C THR A 109 -7.00 12.22 -14.79
N LEU A 110 -8.16 12.71 -15.27
CA LEU A 110 -9.43 11.98 -15.16
C LEU A 110 -9.38 10.59 -15.83
N GLY A 111 -8.69 10.49 -16.97
CA GLY A 111 -8.54 9.23 -17.69
C GLY A 111 -7.72 8.20 -16.91
N GLU A 112 -6.61 8.65 -16.30
CA GLU A 112 -5.78 7.82 -15.43
C GLU A 112 -6.54 7.36 -14.19
N LEU A 113 -7.23 8.29 -13.50
CA LEU A 113 -8.03 7.98 -12.32
C LEU A 113 -9.10 6.93 -12.62
N ARG A 114 -9.85 7.11 -13.72
CA ARG A 114 -10.86 6.12 -14.16
C ARG A 114 -10.24 4.73 -14.33
N ALA A 115 -9.10 4.63 -15.02
CA ALA A 115 -8.46 3.35 -15.31
C ALA A 115 -7.83 2.70 -14.07
N ARG A 116 -7.17 3.48 -13.22
CA ARG A 116 -6.39 2.98 -12.08
C ARG A 116 -7.26 2.69 -10.86
N CYS A 117 -8.37 3.40 -10.67
CA CYS A 117 -9.34 3.13 -9.61
C CYS A 117 -10.16 1.85 -9.83
N ALA A 118 -10.16 1.25 -11.03
CA ALA A 118 -11.07 0.18 -11.42
C ALA A 118 -11.10 -1.04 -10.46
N ARG A 119 -10.02 -1.31 -9.73
CA ARG A 119 -9.97 -2.38 -8.71
C ARG A 119 -10.69 -2.02 -7.40
N MET A 120 -10.77 -0.73 -7.07
CA MET A 120 -11.45 -0.21 -5.89
C MET A 120 -12.91 0.13 -6.20
N PHE A 121 -13.13 0.83 -7.32
CA PHE A 121 -14.46 1.20 -7.81
C PHE A 121 -14.43 1.35 -9.33
N GLU A 122 -15.37 0.71 -10.03
CA GLU A 122 -15.48 0.79 -11.49
C GLU A 122 -16.35 1.97 -11.90
N PHE A 123 -15.73 2.99 -12.49
CA PHE A 123 -16.42 4.16 -13.02
C PHE A 123 -16.94 3.93 -14.44
N HIS A 124 -18.17 4.36 -14.71
CA HIS A 124 -18.82 4.25 -16.02
C HIS A 124 -18.22 5.21 -17.06
N GLY A 125 -17.69 6.35 -16.63
CA GLY A 125 -17.29 7.48 -17.48
C GLY A 125 -16.20 8.34 -16.83
N THR A 126 -15.40 9.04 -17.63
CA THR A 126 -14.57 10.15 -17.10
C THR A 126 -15.44 11.27 -16.53
N ALA A 127 -16.65 11.47 -17.06
CA ALA A 127 -17.65 12.39 -16.50
C ALA A 127 -18.09 12.01 -15.08
N GLU A 128 -18.11 10.72 -14.73
CA GLU A 128 -18.42 10.28 -13.36
C GLU A 128 -17.26 10.62 -12.43
N VAL A 129 -16.01 10.38 -12.86
CA VAL A 129 -14.82 10.77 -12.09
C VAL A 129 -14.77 12.29 -11.89
N GLU A 130 -15.07 13.06 -12.94
CA GLU A 130 -15.15 14.53 -12.87
C GLU A 130 -16.19 15.01 -11.84
N HIS A 131 -17.36 14.39 -11.81
CA HIS A 131 -18.39 14.68 -10.81
C HIS A 131 -17.91 14.39 -9.37
N ILE A 132 -17.21 13.28 -9.16
CA ILE A 132 -16.65 12.92 -7.85
C ILE A 132 -15.53 13.89 -7.44
N ILE A 133 -14.64 14.27 -8.37
CA ILE A 133 -13.63 15.30 -8.13
C ILE A 133 -14.29 16.63 -7.75
N GLY A 134 -15.35 17.03 -8.45
CA GLY A 134 -16.11 18.24 -8.12
C GLY A 134 -16.67 18.22 -6.70
N LYS A 135 -17.14 17.06 -6.21
CA LYS A 135 -17.56 16.88 -4.82
C LYS A 135 -16.41 16.98 -3.81
N LEU A 136 -15.23 16.47 -4.17
CA LEU A 136 -14.01 16.54 -3.35
C LEU A 136 -13.37 17.94 -3.34
N MET A 137 -13.76 18.80 -4.27
CA MET A 137 -13.38 20.21 -4.36
C MET A 137 -14.40 21.16 -3.71
N ASP A 138 -15.52 20.65 -3.20
CA ASP A 138 -16.61 21.45 -2.65
C ASP A 138 -16.23 22.09 -1.30
N PRO A 139 -16.11 23.43 -1.22
CA PRO A 139 -15.75 24.11 0.03
C PRO A 139 -16.73 23.86 1.18
N GLN A 140 -18.00 23.51 0.90
CA GLN A 140 -19.00 23.24 1.94
C GLN A 140 -18.73 21.93 2.68
N ARG A 141 -18.03 20.98 2.04
CA ARG A 141 -17.67 19.68 2.61
C ARG A 141 -16.22 19.63 3.08
N GLY A 142 -15.43 20.65 2.76
CA GLY A 142 -13.97 20.64 2.87
C GLY A 142 -13.33 20.35 1.51
N ILE A 143 -12.23 21.04 1.22
CA ILE A 143 -11.50 20.86 -0.04
C ILE A 143 -10.43 19.80 0.18
N TYR A 144 -10.59 18.64 -0.44
CA TYR A 144 -9.69 17.48 -0.29
C TYR A 144 -8.90 17.19 -1.56
N VAL A 145 -9.30 17.77 -2.69
CA VAL A 145 -8.62 17.68 -3.97
C VAL A 145 -8.51 19.08 -4.57
N LYS A 146 -7.46 19.34 -5.35
CA LYS A 146 -7.36 20.54 -6.19
C LYS A 146 -7.03 20.17 -7.63
N GLU A 147 -7.55 20.95 -8.57
CA GLU A 147 -7.06 20.97 -9.95
C GLU A 147 -5.72 21.71 -10.00
N LEU A 148 -4.75 21.12 -10.69
CA LEU A 148 -3.42 21.69 -10.89
C LEU A 148 -3.34 22.45 -12.21
N PRO A 149 -2.46 23.47 -12.31
CA PRO A 149 -2.18 24.13 -13.58
C PRO A 149 -1.76 23.12 -14.64
N ARG A 150 -2.19 23.36 -15.88
CA ARG A 150 -1.83 22.48 -17.00
C ARG A 150 -0.33 22.55 -17.25
N GLN A 151 0.30 21.38 -17.39
CA GLN A 151 1.68 21.31 -17.82
C GLN A 151 1.82 21.81 -19.28
N PRO A 152 2.94 22.48 -19.63
CA PRO A 152 3.20 22.89 -21.00
C PRO A 152 3.08 21.71 -21.98
N GLY A 153 2.26 21.85 -23.02
CA GLY A 153 2.05 20.81 -24.04
C GLY A 153 0.98 19.76 -23.70
N ARG A 154 0.41 19.76 -22.49
CA ARG A 154 -0.70 18.87 -22.10
C ARG A 154 -2.04 19.61 -22.13
N LYS A 155 -3.07 18.98 -22.72
CA LYS A 155 -4.43 19.56 -22.80
C LYS A 155 -5.28 19.26 -21.56
N GLU A 156 -5.01 18.13 -20.91
CA GLU A 156 -5.79 17.66 -19.76
C GLU A 156 -5.20 18.19 -18.45
N PRO A 157 -6.03 18.69 -17.53
CA PRO A 157 -5.57 19.03 -16.18
C PRO A 157 -5.30 17.77 -15.36
N ARG A 158 -4.51 17.92 -14.30
CA ARG A 158 -4.27 16.90 -13.28
C ARG A 158 -4.88 17.32 -11.96
N PHE A 159 -5.19 16.35 -11.12
CA PHE A 159 -5.79 16.57 -9.81
C PHE A 159 -4.89 16.00 -8.72
N ALA A 160 -4.76 16.69 -7.59
CA ALA A 160 -3.96 16.26 -6.44
C ALA A 160 -4.77 16.31 -5.15
N HIS A 161 -4.52 15.37 -4.23
CA HIS A 161 -5.12 15.39 -2.90
C HIS A 161 -4.47 16.47 -2.02
N LEU A 162 -5.24 17.04 -1.08
CA LEU A 162 -4.81 18.08 -0.13
C LEU A 162 -4.59 17.56 1.30
N LEU A 163 -4.57 16.23 1.47
CA LEU A 163 -4.39 15.59 2.78
C LEU A 163 -2.93 15.57 3.27
N GLY A 164 -1.96 16.03 2.47
CA GLY A 164 -0.54 16.05 2.81
C GLY A 164 0.16 17.24 2.15
N ASP A 165 1.46 17.38 2.41
CA ASP A 165 2.28 18.41 1.76
C ASP A 165 2.28 18.17 0.25
N ILE A 166 1.67 19.08 -0.52
CA ILE A 166 1.82 19.11 -1.98
C ILE A 166 2.98 20.04 -2.24
N ASP A 167 4.15 19.50 -2.57
CA ASP A 167 5.25 20.33 -3.05
C ASP A 167 4.86 20.92 -4.42
N PRO A 168 4.70 22.26 -4.54
CA PRO A 168 4.37 22.88 -5.81
C PRO A 168 5.48 22.75 -6.86
N GLU A 169 6.73 22.42 -6.46
CA GLU A 169 7.83 22.23 -7.41
C GLU A 169 7.82 20.84 -8.08
N GLU A 170 7.29 19.81 -7.42
CA GLU A 170 7.13 18.47 -8.03
C GLU A 170 6.12 18.47 -9.20
N ASP A 171 5.18 19.42 -9.23
CA ASP A 171 4.16 19.57 -10.28
C ASP A 171 4.73 20.08 -11.61
N LEU A 172 5.81 20.86 -11.56
CA LEU A 172 6.43 21.50 -12.73
C LEU A 172 7.39 20.58 -13.50
N LEU A 173 7.79 19.46 -12.91
CA LEU A 173 8.63 18.48 -13.58
C LEU A 173 7.78 17.64 -14.54
N PRO A 174 8.17 17.51 -15.82
CA PRO A 174 7.54 16.56 -16.72
C PRO A 174 7.75 15.15 -16.13
N THR A 175 6.69 14.51 -15.65
CA THR A 175 6.71 13.09 -15.35
C THR A 175 6.64 12.34 -16.69
N ASP A 176 7.73 12.36 -17.45
CA ASP A 176 7.88 11.64 -18.72
C ASP A 176 8.09 10.13 -18.50
N ARG A 177 7.44 9.56 -17.49
CA ARG A 177 7.50 8.13 -17.17
C ARG A 177 6.12 7.52 -17.30
N GLY A 178 5.59 7.50 -18.53
CA GLY A 178 4.30 6.88 -18.79
C GLY A 178 3.73 7.00 -20.19
N GLU A 179 4.50 7.38 -21.21
CA GLU A 179 4.07 7.25 -22.60
C GLU A 179 4.87 6.16 -23.32
N SER A 180 4.37 4.95 -23.20
CA SER A 180 4.51 3.93 -24.25
C SER A 180 3.18 3.22 -24.40
N ALA A 181 2.21 3.95 -24.95
CA ALA A 181 1.08 3.35 -25.64
C ALA A 181 1.48 3.19 -27.11
N ASP A 182 2.16 2.08 -27.43
CA ASP A 182 2.10 1.52 -28.77
C ASP A 182 2.03 -0.01 -28.65
N THR A 183 0.82 -0.52 -28.80
CA THR A 183 0.57 -1.80 -29.47
C THR A 183 -0.92 -1.88 -29.78
N SER A 184 -1.19 -1.88 -31.08
CA SER A 184 -2.45 -2.17 -31.73
C SER A 184 -3.19 -3.38 -31.13
N TYR A 185 -4.47 -3.20 -30.83
CA TYR A 185 -5.41 -4.30 -30.63
C TYR A 185 -5.97 -4.74 -31.99
N PRO A 186 -5.88 -6.03 -32.39
CA PRO A 186 -6.87 -6.64 -33.27
C PRO A 186 -8.04 -7.17 -32.44
N GLU A 187 -9.25 -7.04 -32.98
CA GLU A 187 -10.53 -7.49 -32.38
C GLU A 187 -10.51 -8.97 -31.94
N PRO A 188 -11.27 -9.36 -30.88
CA PRO A 188 -11.42 -10.76 -30.51
C PRO A 188 -12.66 -11.36 -31.17
N SER A 189 -12.46 -12.02 -32.31
CA SER A 189 -13.33 -13.10 -32.74
C SER A 189 -12.67 -14.44 -32.40
N GLY A 190 -13.33 -15.27 -31.59
CA GLY A 190 -13.06 -16.71 -31.53
C GLY A 190 -12.42 -17.22 -30.24
N LYS A 191 -13.26 -17.92 -29.47
CA LYS A 191 -12.94 -19.06 -28.57
C LYS A 191 -11.44 -19.39 -28.42
N ASN A 192 -10.86 -19.15 -27.23
CA ASN A 192 -9.79 -20.01 -26.75
C ASN A 192 -9.68 -20.07 -25.23
N ARG A 193 -9.53 -21.31 -24.75
CA ARG A 193 -9.28 -21.71 -23.36
C ARG A 193 -8.05 -20.99 -22.81
N VAL A 194 -8.19 -20.39 -21.62
CA VAL A 194 -7.08 -19.91 -20.81
C VAL A 194 -6.29 -21.12 -20.29
N VAL A 195 -5.02 -21.22 -20.67
CA VAL A 195 -4.04 -22.14 -20.06
C VAL A 195 -3.23 -21.32 -19.04
N PRO A 196 -3.10 -21.75 -17.77
CA PRO A 196 -2.31 -21.01 -16.77
C PRO A 196 -0.82 -21.01 -17.16
N GLY A 197 -0.21 -19.82 -17.15
CA GLY A 197 1.13 -19.55 -17.66
C GLY A 197 2.27 -20.12 -16.82
N ARG A 198 3.30 -20.63 -17.52
CA ARG A 198 4.54 -21.23 -16.97
C ARG A 198 5.28 -20.35 -15.96
N GLU A 199 5.17 -19.02 -16.08
CA GLU A 199 5.83 -18.08 -15.16
C GLU A 199 5.29 -18.15 -13.72
N GLN A 200 4.00 -18.43 -13.55
CA GLN A 200 3.42 -18.53 -12.20
C GLN A 200 3.80 -19.85 -11.52
N THR A 201 3.95 -20.92 -12.30
CA THR A 201 4.47 -22.19 -11.80
C THR A 201 5.94 -22.11 -11.42
N GLU A 202 6.76 -21.35 -12.16
CA GLU A 202 8.18 -21.15 -11.83
C GLU A 202 8.36 -20.35 -10.53
N ARG A 203 7.58 -19.28 -10.32
CA ARG A 203 7.62 -18.52 -9.06
C ARG A 203 7.15 -19.34 -7.86
N LEU A 204 6.12 -20.18 -8.03
CA LEU A 204 5.67 -21.07 -6.97
C LEU A 204 6.73 -22.11 -6.59
N ASN A 205 7.44 -22.66 -7.59
CA ASN A 205 8.54 -23.60 -7.36
C ASN A 205 9.72 -22.95 -6.63
N ASP A 206 10.10 -21.72 -6.99
CA ASP A 206 11.17 -20.98 -6.31
C ASP A 206 10.82 -20.68 -4.85
N ILE A 207 9.59 -20.24 -4.59
CA ILE A 207 9.10 -20.00 -3.22
C ILE A 207 9.10 -21.30 -2.40
N GLN A 208 8.64 -22.41 -2.98
CA GLN A 208 8.66 -23.72 -2.32
C GLN A 208 10.09 -24.17 -1.99
N GLN A 209 11.06 -23.97 -2.88
CA GLN A 209 12.46 -24.28 -2.60
C GLN A 209 13.03 -23.44 -1.45
N ARG A 210 12.69 -22.15 -1.40
CA ARG A 210 13.12 -21.28 -0.29
C ARG A 210 12.51 -21.68 1.04
N ILE A 211 11.23 -22.09 1.06
CA ILE A 211 10.57 -22.59 2.28
C ILE A 211 11.28 -23.85 2.79
N THR A 212 11.51 -24.84 1.93
CA THR A 212 12.21 -26.07 2.32
C THR A 212 13.62 -25.79 2.85
N GLY A 213 14.33 -24.83 2.25
CA GLY A 213 15.64 -24.38 2.71
C GLY A 213 15.60 -23.75 4.11
N LEU A 214 14.60 -22.90 4.37
CA LEU A 214 14.40 -22.27 5.68
C LEU A 214 14.01 -23.29 6.75
N GLU A 215 13.12 -24.24 6.43
CA GLU A 215 12.73 -25.32 7.36
C GLU A 215 13.95 -26.15 7.78
N THR A 216 14.82 -26.48 6.82
CA THR A 216 16.07 -27.21 7.10
C THR A 216 17.01 -26.40 7.99
N MET A 217 17.09 -25.07 7.78
CA MET A 217 17.93 -24.19 8.60
C MET A 217 17.41 -24.08 10.03
N VAL A 218 16.09 -23.99 10.22
CA VAL A 218 15.45 -23.99 11.54
C VAL A 218 15.72 -25.30 12.27
N GLU A 219 15.65 -26.45 11.59
CA GLU A 219 15.96 -27.74 12.20
C GLU A 219 17.43 -27.83 12.65
N ARG A 220 18.36 -27.27 11.85
CA ARG A 220 19.78 -27.20 12.22
C ARG A 220 20.01 -26.31 13.44
N ILE A 221 19.34 -25.15 13.52
CA ILE A 221 19.43 -24.26 14.68
C ILE A 221 18.92 -24.98 15.93
N SER A 222 17.75 -25.63 15.86
CA SER A 222 17.19 -26.40 16.97
C SER A 222 18.15 -27.51 17.46
N LYS A 223 18.84 -28.19 16.55
CA LYS A 223 19.87 -29.19 16.91
C LYS A 223 21.06 -28.55 17.60
N LEU A 224 21.55 -27.42 17.10
CA LEU A 224 22.68 -26.69 17.69
C LEU A 224 22.36 -26.19 19.10
N GLU A 225 21.16 -25.65 19.32
CA GLU A 225 20.70 -25.20 20.65
C GLU A 225 20.69 -26.35 21.67
N LYS A 226 20.24 -27.55 21.26
CA LYS A 226 20.28 -28.74 22.12
C LYS A 226 21.72 -29.15 22.46
N THR A 227 22.63 -29.13 21.48
CA THR A 227 24.04 -29.46 21.71
C THR A 227 24.71 -28.45 22.64
N ILE A 228 24.44 -27.16 22.47
CA ILE A 228 24.96 -26.11 23.34
C ILE A 228 24.47 -26.31 24.78
N THR A 229 23.18 -26.61 24.94
CA THR A 229 22.59 -26.87 26.27
C THR A 229 23.25 -28.07 26.93
N ALA A 230 23.45 -29.18 26.21
CA ALA A 230 24.12 -30.36 26.73
C ALA A 230 25.58 -30.09 27.13
N LEU A 231 26.33 -29.34 26.31
CA LEU A 231 27.71 -28.94 26.62
C LEU A 231 27.78 -28.02 27.84
N GLN A 232 26.79 -27.14 28.03
CA GLN A 232 26.70 -26.28 29.22
C GLN A 232 26.47 -27.11 30.49
N GLU A 233 25.59 -28.12 30.43
CA GLU A 233 25.36 -29.04 31.55
C GLU A 233 26.62 -29.86 31.89
N GLU A 234 27.31 -30.39 30.88
CA GLU A 234 28.57 -31.11 31.06
C GLU A 234 29.66 -30.20 31.66
N PHE A 235 29.77 -28.95 31.20
CA PHE A 235 30.73 -27.99 31.73
C PHE A 235 30.44 -27.66 33.20
N VAL A 236 29.17 -27.47 33.58
CA VAL A 236 28.77 -27.24 34.97
C VAL A 236 29.09 -28.46 35.83
N ALA A 237 28.82 -29.68 35.34
CA ALA A 237 29.14 -30.91 36.04
C ALA A 237 30.66 -31.10 36.20
N PHE A 238 31.45 -30.79 35.18
CA PHE A 238 32.91 -30.81 35.22
C PHE A 238 33.44 -29.80 36.24
N LYS A 239 32.94 -28.56 36.23
CA LYS A 239 33.37 -27.52 37.17
C LYS A 239 33.16 -27.94 38.64
N ARG A 240 32.04 -28.64 38.94
CA ARG A 240 31.76 -29.18 40.28
C ARG A 240 32.75 -30.25 40.75
N GLN A 241 33.57 -30.84 39.88
CA GLN A 241 34.60 -31.81 40.26
C GLN A 241 35.87 -31.14 40.78
N PHE A 242 36.01 -29.83 40.61
CA PHE A 242 37.19 -29.05 41.00
C PHE A 242 36.90 -27.97 42.06
N GLU A 243 35.67 -27.96 42.61
CA GLU A 243 35.25 -27.23 43.82
C GLU A 243 35.08 -28.20 44.99
#